data_AF-A0A3N5KX09-F1
#
_entry.id   AF-A0A3N5KX09-F1
#
_cell.length_a   1.000
_cell.length_b   1.000
_cell.length_c   1.000
_cell.angle_alpha   90.00
_cell.angle_beta   90.00
_cell.angle_gamma   90.00
#
_symmetry.space_group_name_H-M   'P 1'
#
loop_
_entity.id
_entity.type
_entity.pdbx_description
1 polymer ?
#
loop_
_entity_poly.entity_id
_entity_poly.type
_entity_poly.pdbx_seq_one_letter_code
_entity_poly.pdbx_strand_id
1 'polypeptide(L)'
;MLQHAGNPVDWYPWGPEVFEKARLEGKPIFLSIGYSTCHWCHVMERESFENERIAALLNRHFVSVKVDREERPDVDRIYMLFVQATTGSGGWPMSVWLTPELKPFFGGTYFPPDSRYGRPGFTQVLEKVVEAWSRQRDAIVQSSVDVLRELNERIEGRAATALLDANLLEGGFLYFRRTFDTQYGGFGGAPKFPQPAVLNFLLREHARTGNREALDMV
;
A
#
# COMPACT_ATOMS: atom_id res chain seq x y z
N MET A 1 -8.48 12.13 10.16
CA MET A 1 -8.13 13.48 9.63
C MET A 1 -7.69 14.49 10.71
N LEU A 2 -8.35 14.54 11.88
CA LEU A 2 -8.03 15.50 12.96
C LEU A 2 -6.57 15.45 13.45
N GLN A 3 -5.95 14.27 13.41
CA GLN A 3 -4.58 14.06 13.88
C GLN A 3 -3.51 14.79 13.03
N HIS A 4 -3.85 15.19 11.81
CA HIS A 4 -2.93 15.85 10.86
C HIS A 4 -3.25 17.34 10.67
N ALA A 5 -4.21 17.92 11.39
CA ALA A 5 -4.70 19.27 11.15
C ALA A 5 -3.66 20.38 11.42
N GLY A 6 -2.60 20.07 12.20
CA GLY A 6 -1.47 20.98 12.45
C GLY A 6 -0.25 20.74 11.55
N ASN A 7 -0.36 19.84 10.58
CA ASN A 7 0.73 19.48 9.68
C ASN A 7 0.89 20.54 8.57
N PRO A 8 2.12 20.96 8.20
CA PRO A 8 2.33 21.97 7.16
C PRO A 8 1.96 21.50 5.74
N VAL A 9 1.71 20.21 5.52
CA VAL A 9 1.21 19.69 4.23
C VAL A 9 -0.26 20.05 4.05
N ASP A 10 -0.61 20.56 2.86
CA ASP A 10 -1.99 20.87 2.46
C ASP A 10 -2.77 19.58 2.16
N TRP A 11 -3.18 18.88 3.22
CA TRP A 11 -3.92 17.62 3.12
C TRP A 11 -5.38 17.83 2.71
N TYR A 12 -5.78 17.11 1.68
CA TYR A 12 -7.18 16.99 1.25
C TYR A 12 -7.75 15.61 1.60
N PRO A 13 -9.06 15.50 1.86
CA PRO A 13 -9.73 14.23 1.96
C PRO A 13 -9.90 13.62 0.57
N TRP A 14 -10.06 12.30 0.51
CA TRP A 14 -10.39 11.62 -0.74
C TRP A 14 -11.80 11.98 -1.20
N GLY A 15 -11.93 12.64 -2.36
CA GLY A 15 -13.22 13.00 -2.91
C GLY A 15 -13.16 13.76 -4.24
N PRO A 16 -14.32 13.99 -4.89
CA PRO A 16 -14.38 14.61 -6.21
C PRO A 16 -13.71 15.99 -6.29
N GLU A 17 -13.82 16.79 -5.24
CA GLU A 17 -13.24 18.13 -5.16
C GLU A 17 -11.71 18.11 -5.38
N VAL A 18 -11.01 17.20 -4.71
CA VAL A 18 -9.55 17.14 -4.83
C VAL A 18 -9.10 16.58 -6.18
N PHE A 19 -9.90 15.71 -6.80
CA PHE A 19 -9.62 15.21 -8.14
C PHE A 19 -9.76 16.32 -9.18
N GLU A 20 -10.78 17.16 -9.03
CA GLU A 20 -10.97 18.30 -9.91
C GLU A 20 -9.86 19.34 -9.72
N LYS A 21 -9.46 19.61 -8.48
CA LYS A 21 -8.29 20.45 -8.19
C LYS A 21 -7.03 19.94 -8.91
N ALA A 22 -6.74 18.64 -8.84
CA ALA A 22 -5.60 18.04 -9.52
C ALA A 22 -5.66 18.21 -11.05
N ARG A 23 -6.86 18.11 -11.65
CA ARG A 23 -7.05 18.35 -13.08
C ARG A 23 -6.82 19.80 -13.46
N LEU A 24 -7.46 20.73 -12.74
CA LEU A 24 -7.35 22.17 -12.99
C LEU A 24 -5.91 22.67 -12.83
N GLU A 25 -5.18 22.16 -11.84
CA GLU A 25 -3.78 22.53 -11.61
C GLU A 25 -2.79 21.75 -12.48
N GLY A 26 -3.24 20.68 -13.16
CA GLY A 26 -2.38 19.79 -13.95
C GLY A 26 -1.30 19.07 -13.12
N LYS A 27 -1.51 18.95 -11.80
CA LYS A 27 -0.57 18.37 -10.84
C LYS A 27 -0.89 16.90 -10.58
N PRO A 28 0.11 16.03 -10.36
CA PRO A 28 -0.13 14.68 -9.90
C PRO A 28 -0.66 14.70 -8.46
N ILE A 29 -1.39 13.66 -8.09
CA ILE A 29 -1.90 13.45 -6.74
C ILE A 29 -0.86 12.65 -5.97
N PHE A 30 -0.47 13.12 -4.78
CA PHE A 30 0.24 12.32 -3.80
C PHE A 30 -0.76 11.72 -2.81
N LEU A 31 -1.00 10.42 -2.92
CA LEU A 31 -1.91 9.67 -2.07
C LEU A 31 -1.13 8.99 -0.93
N SER A 32 -1.43 9.39 0.31
CA SER A 32 -0.90 8.78 1.53
C SER A 32 -1.99 8.01 2.28
N ILE A 33 -1.94 6.68 2.24
CA ILE A 33 -2.88 5.81 2.96
C ILE A 33 -2.23 5.28 4.24
N GLY A 34 -2.96 5.36 5.35
CA GLY A 34 -2.54 4.81 6.64
C GLY A 34 -3.74 4.40 7.48
N TYR A 35 -3.51 4.09 8.75
CA TYR A 35 -4.53 3.81 9.74
C TYR A 35 -4.02 4.18 11.15
N SER A 36 -4.94 4.34 12.09
CA SER A 36 -4.68 4.90 13.43
C SER A 36 -3.55 4.20 14.22
N THR A 37 -3.44 2.88 14.11
CA THR A 37 -2.47 2.05 14.87
C THR A 37 -1.20 1.69 14.08
N CYS A 38 -0.99 2.31 12.92
CA CYS A 38 0.16 2.07 12.07
C CYS A 38 1.43 2.75 12.59
N HIS A 39 2.37 1.99 13.14
CA HIS A 39 3.64 2.52 13.66
C HIS A 39 4.41 3.35 12.62
N TRP A 40 4.66 2.79 11.43
CA TRP A 40 5.44 3.47 10.39
C TRP A 40 4.74 4.68 9.79
N CYS A 41 3.40 4.76 9.90
CA CYS A 41 2.65 5.93 9.47
C CYS A 41 2.96 7.12 10.38
N HIS A 42 3.00 6.89 11.70
CA HIS A 42 3.40 7.89 12.69
C HIS A 42 4.86 8.30 12.54
N VAL A 43 5.75 7.35 12.21
CA VAL A 43 7.16 7.65 11.92
C VAL A 43 7.29 8.56 10.70
N MET A 44 6.66 8.19 9.58
CA MET A 44 6.72 8.99 8.36
C MET A 44 6.09 10.37 8.53
N GLU A 45 5.03 10.47 9.33
CA GLU A 45 4.44 11.75 9.64
C GLU A 45 5.41 12.68 10.37
N ARG A 46 6.00 12.23 11.47
CA ARG A 46 6.94 13.04 12.26
C ARG A 46 8.21 13.38 11.50
N GLU A 47 8.76 12.41 10.78
CA GLU A 47 10.04 12.60 10.08
C GLU A 47 9.90 13.40 8.78
N SER A 48 8.77 13.24 8.07
CA SER A 48 8.61 13.76 6.71
C SER A 48 7.47 14.76 6.56
N PHE A 49 6.26 14.46 7.04
CA PHE A 49 5.12 15.35 6.78
C PHE A 49 5.17 16.61 7.66
N GLU A 50 5.60 16.51 8.92
CA GLU A 50 5.81 17.66 9.81
C GLU A 50 7.03 18.54 9.41
N ASN A 51 7.84 18.09 8.44
CA ASN A 51 9.01 18.83 7.98
C ASN A 51 8.62 19.89 6.95
N GLU A 52 8.75 21.16 7.32
CA GLU A 52 8.44 22.34 6.49
C GLU A 52 9.05 22.29 5.07
N ARG A 53 10.26 21.76 4.91
CA ARG A 53 10.92 21.71 3.58
C ARG A 53 10.26 20.66 2.67
N ILE A 54 9.91 19.51 3.24
CA ILE A 54 9.23 18.43 2.51
C ILE A 54 7.78 18.84 2.23
N ALA A 55 7.11 19.45 3.20
CA ALA A 55 5.77 19.99 3.02
C ALA A 55 5.72 21.06 1.93
N ALA A 56 6.69 21.97 1.88
CA ALA A 56 6.78 22.96 0.82
C ALA A 56 6.96 22.33 -0.58
N LEU A 57 7.70 21.21 -0.71
CA LEU A 57 7.79 20.46 -1.96
C LEU A 57 6.47 19.81 -2.33
N LEU A 58 5.80 19.19 -1.36
CA LEU A 58 4.48 18.58 -1.53
C LEU A 58 3.45 19.61 -2.00
N ASN A 59 3.26 20.71 -1.27
CA ASN A 59 2.24 21.72 -1.55
C ASN A 59 2.50 22.43 -2.90
N ARG A 60 3.76 22.60 -3.27
CA ARG A 60 4.13 23.23 -4.55
C ARG A 60 3.78 22.35 -5.75
N HIS A 61 4.07 21.05 -5.67
CA HIS A 61 4.11 20.19 -6.86
C HIS A 61 3.00 19.15 -6.93
N PHE A 62 2.33 18.87 -5.82
CA PHE A 62 1.36 17.80 -5.71
C PHE A 62 0.05 18.30 -5.13
N VAL A 63 -1.01 17.57 -5.44
CA VAL A 63 -2.24 17.63 -4.65
C VAL A 63 -2.19 16.48 -3.65
N SER A 64 -1.96 16.79 -2.37
CA SER A 64 -1.73 15.80 -1.32
C SER A 64 -3.04 15.31 -0.72
N VAL A 65 -3.28 14.00 -0.79
CA VAL A 65 -4.51 13.36 -0.31
C VAL A 65 -4.17 12.39 0.81
N LYS A 66 -4.86 12.51 1.94
CA LYS A 66 -4.74 11.58 3.06
C LYS A 66 -5.96 10.66 3.09
N VAL A 67 -5.72 9.36 3.20
CA VAL A 67 -6.79 8.35 3.36
C VAL A 67 -6.54 7.52 4.60
N ASP A 68 -7.61 7.35 5.38
CA ASP A 68 -7.67 6.31 6.41
C ASP A 68 -8.22 5.02 5.79
N ARG A 69 -7.44 3.95 5.87
CA ARG A 69 -7.82 2.61 5.41
C ARG A 69 -9.06 2.09 6.14
N GLU A 70 -9.22 2.40 7.42
CA GLU A 70 -10.35 1.92 8.22
C GLU A 70 -11.67 2.51 7.71
N GLU A 71 -11.62 3.75 7.19
CA GLU A 71 -12.76 4.43 6.56
C GLU A 71 -12.94 4.05 5.09
N ARG A 72 -11.84 3.84 4.35
CA ARG A 72 -11.81 3.57 2.89
C ARG A 72 -10.99 2.33 2.53
N PRO A 73 -11.42 1.13 2.96
CA PRO A 73 -10.73 -0.11 2.63
C PRO A 73 -10.78 -0.45 1.13
N ASP A 74 -11.75 0.11 0.41
CA ASP A 74 -11.89 0.03 -1.04
C ASP A 74 -10.73 0.72 -1.76
N VAL A 75 -10.42 1.97 -1.37
CA VAL A 75 -9.32 2.77 -1.92
C VAL A 75 -7.98 2.11 -1.59
N ASP A 76 -7.80 1.69 -0.33
CA ASP A 76 -6.61 0.98 0.13
C ASP A 76 -6.31 -0.25 -0.73
N ARG A 77 -7.31 -1.11 -0.95
CA ARG A 77 -7.12 -2.38 -1.66
C ARG A 77 -6.62 -2.17 -3.07
N ILE A 78 -7.20 -1.21 -3.80
CA ILE A 78 -6.84 -0.94 -5.21
C ILE A 78 -5.38 -0.50 -5.31
N TYR A 79 -4.98 0.46 -4.48
CA TYR A 79 -3.62 1.00 -4.54
C TYR A 79 -2.58 0.06 -3.91
N MET A 80 -2.96 -0.75 -2.93
CA MET A 80 -2.09 -1.81 -2.40
C MET A 80 -1.76 -2.85 -3.47
N LEU A 81 -2.73 -3.25 -4.30
CA LEU A 81 -2.49 -4.18 -5.41
C LEU A 81 -1.47 -3.60 -6.41
N PHE A 82 -1.57 -2.32 -6.72
CA PHE A 82 -0.59 -1.64 -7.57
C PHE A 82 0.81 -1.65 -6.95
N VAL A 83 0.95 -1.26 -5.66
CA VAL A 83 2.25 -1.25 -4.98
C VAL A 83 2.85 -2.66 -4.91
N GLN A 84 2.05 -3.67 -4.61
CA GLN A 84 2.50 -5.07 -4.59
C GLN A 84 2.96 -5.56 -5.96
N ALA A 85 2.21 -5.25 -7.03
CA ALA A 85 2.56 -5.68 -8.37
C ALA A 85 3.83 -5.00 -8.90
N THR A 86 4.06 -3.74 -8.54
CA THR A 86 5.20 -2.95 -9.07
C THR A 86 6.46 -3.07 -8.22
N THR A 87 6.33 -3.30 -6.91
CA THR A 87 7.47 -3.37 -5.97
C THR A 87 7.74 -4.77 -5.42
N GLY A 88 6.85 -5.73 -5.66
CA GLY A 88 6.90 -7.09 -5.09
C GLY A 88 6.55 -7.17 -3.60
N SER A 89 6.24 -6.05 -2.95
CA SER A 89 5.89 -5.98 -1.53
C SER A 89 4.79 -4.95 -1.28
N GLY A 90 4.20 -4.96 -0.09
CA GLY A 90 3.15 -4.00 0.28
C GLY A 90 3.15 -3.72 1.76
N GLY A 91 2.53 -2.63 2.17
CA GLY A 91 2.45 -2.22 3.56
C GLY A 91 2.06 -0.75 3.72
N TRP A 92 2.01 -0.32 4.97
CA TRP A 92 1.68 1.06 5.35
C TRP A 92 2.88 1.71 6.08
N PRO A 93 3.08 3.02 5.95
CA PRO A 93 2.30 3.98 5.16
C PRO A 93 2.43 3.66 3.67
N MET A 94 1.33 3.80 2.94
CA MET A 94 1.32 3.61 1.50
C MET A 94 1.46 4.98 0.84
N SER A 95 2.50 5.15 0.03
CA SER A 95 2.82 6.40 -0.66
C SER A 95 2.70 6.15 -2.16
N VAL A 96 1.67 6.71 -2.79
CA VAL A 96 1.34 6.43 -4.19
C VAL A 96 1.13 7.74 -4.94
N TRP A 97 1.70 7.82 -6.15
CA TRP A 97 1.53 8.98 -7.03
C TRP A 97 0.60 8.61 -8.17
N LEU A 98 -0.43 9.44 -8.35
CA LEU A 98 -1.49 9.24 -9.33
C LEU A 98 -1.50 10.38 -10.35
N THR A 99 -1.95 10.07 -11.56
CA THR A 99 -2.38 11.11 -12.50
C THR A 99 -3.66 11.80 -11.98
N PRO A 100 -4.04 12.98 -12.50
CA PRO A 100 -5.32 13.62 -12.17
C PRO A 100 -6.57 12.75 -12.45
N GLU A 101 -6.42 11.71 -13.29
CA GLU A 101 -7.43 10.69 -13.59
C GLU A 101 -7.36 9.48 -12.66
N LEU A 102 -6.65 9.60 -11.53
CA LEU A 102 -6.53 8.61 -10.45
C LEU A 102 -5.75 7.34 -10.82
N LYS A 103 -5.04 7.37 -11.94
CA LYS A 103 -4.24 6.23 -12.40
C LYS A 103 -2.88 6.23 -11.69
N PRO A 104 -2.50 5.16 -10.96
CA PRO A 104 -1.23 5.11 -10.27
C PRO A 104 -0.08 4.89 -11.26
N PHE A 105 1.03 5.58 -11.05
CA PHE A 105 2.22 5.45 -11.90
C PHE A 105 3.52 5.22 -11.14
N PHE A 106 3.54 5.54 -9.85
CA PHE A 106 4.65 5.24 -8.96
C PHE A 106 4.12 5.00 -7.55
N GLY A 107 4.77 4.13 -6.79
CA GLY A 107 4.33 3.83 -5.43
C GLY A 107 5.35 3.06 -4.63
N GLY A 108 5.21 3.16 -3.32
CA GLY A 108 6.02 2.45 -2.35
C GLY A 108 5.40 2.54 -0.97
N THR A 109 6.13 2.06 0.03
CA THR A 109 5.67 2.09 1.42
C THR A 109 6.30 3.27 2.16
N TYR A 110 7.15 2.97 3.14
CA TYR A 110 7.88 3.96 3.91
C TYR A 110 9.08 4.51 3.13
N PHE A 111 9.17 5.84 3.05
CA PHE A 111 10.35 6.55 2.57
C PHE A 111 10.95 7.40 3.71
N PRO A 112 12.22 7.17 4.10
CA PRO A 112 12.89 8.03 5.09
C PRO A 112 13.06 9.44 4.54
N PRO A 113 13.14 10.50 5.36
CA PRO A 113 13.26 11.88 4.86
C PRO A 113 14.50 12.09 3.99
N ASP A 114 15.62 11.48 4.38
CA ASP A 114 16.91 11.49 3.69
C ASP A 114 17.31 10.09 3.21
N SER A 115 18.13 10.03 2.15
CA SER A 115 18.63 8.77 1.61
C SER A 115 19.51 8.04 2.65
N ARG A 116 19.15 6.79 2.97
CA ARG A 116 19.84 5.96 3.97
C ARG A 116 19.88 4.50 3.53
N TYR A 117 20.98 3.81 3.85
CA TYR A 117 21.15 2.37 3.60
C TYR A 117 20.84 1.94 2.15
N GLY A 118 21.26 2.73 1.17
CA GLY A 118 21.00 2.45 -0.25
C GLY A 118 19.55 2.67 -0.71
N ARG A 119 18.68 3.22 0.15
CA ARG A 119 17.31 3.61 -0.20
C ARG A 119 17.22 5.12 -0.44
N PRO A 120 16.47 5.55 -1.47
CA PRO A 120 16.27 6.97 -1.72
C PRO A 120 15.44 7.60 -0.61
N GLY A 121 15.80 8.82 -0.23
CA GLY A 121 15.03 9.64 0.69
C GLY A 121 13.78 10.19 0.03
N PHE A 122 12.79 10.55 0.83
CA PHE A 122 11.50 11.04 0.38
C PHE A 122 11.65 12.33 -0.43
N THR A 123 12.55 13.23 -0.03
CA THR A 123 12.90 14.44 -0.80
C THR A 123 13.36 14.08 -2.22
N GLN A 124 14.29 13.13 -2.35
CA GLN A 124 14.82 12.68 -3.65
C GLN A 124 13.73 12.02 -4.50
N VAL A 125 12.85 11.24 -3.86
CA VAL A 125 11.70 10.62 -4.53
C VAL A 125 10.76 11.68 -5.10
N LEU A 126 10.39 12.68 -4.28
CA LEU A 126 9.52 13.78 -4.71
C LEU A 126 10.11 14.51 -5.91
N GLU A 127 11.39 14.90 -5.83
CA GLU A 127 12.08 15.60 -6.93
C GLU A 127 12.09 14.77 -8.22
N LYS A 128 12.34 13.46 -8.12
CA LYS A 128 12.34 12.57 -9.29
C LYS A 128 10.96 12.40 -9.89
N VAL A 129 9.91 12.31 -9.06
CA VAL A 129 8.54 12.28 -9.55
C VAL A 129 8.17 13.59 -10.26
N VAL A 130 8.56 14.74 -9.71
CA VAL A 130 8.33 16.05 -10.35
C VAL A 130 9.07 16.16 -11.69
N GLU A 131 10.33 15.73 -11.73
CA GLU A 131 11.13 15.71 -12.95
C GLU A 131 10.46 14.82 -14.01
N ALA A 132 10.05 13.62 -13.64
CA ALA A 132 9.39 12.68 -14.56
C ALA A 132 8.04 13.23 -15.04
N TRP A 133 7.21 13.77 -14.14
CA TRP A 133 5.91 14.36 -14.50
C TRP A 133 6.04 15.53 -15.46
N SER A 134 7.03 16.40 -15.24
CA SER A 134 7.23 17.58 -16.10
C SER A 134 7.80 17.22 -17.48
N ARG A 135 8.67 16.22 -17.58
CA ARG A 135 9.39 15.87 -18.82
C ARG A 135 8.73 14.76 -19.64
N GLN A 136 8.00 13.87 -18.99
CA GLN A 136 7.55 12.59 -19.57
C GLN A 136 6.07 12.31 -19.27
N ARG A 137 5.25 13.37 -19.14
CA ARG A 137 3.83 13.26 -18.76
C ARG A 137 3.07 12.24 -19.60
N ASP A 138 3.17 12.32 -20.93
CA ASP A 138 2.43 11.43 -21.83
C ASP A 138 2.85 9.98 -21.67
N ALA A 139 4.15 9.73 -21.49
CA ALA A 139 4.68 8.39 -21.22
C ALA A 139 4.17 7.84 -19.88
N ILE A 140 4.09 8.69 -18.84
CA ILE A 140 3.51 8.33 -17.54
C ILE A 140 2.02 7.98 -17.68
N VAL A 141 1.25 8.82 -18.36
CA VAL A 141 -0.19 8.57 -18.55
C VAL A 141 -0.41 7.25 -19.29
N GLN A 142 0.38 6.99 -20.33
CA GLN A 142 0.30 5.74 -21.09
C GLN A 142 0.69 4.53 -20.23
N SER A 143 1.83 4.58 -19.53
CA SER A 143 2.28 3.46 -18.69
C SER A 143 1.29 3.15 -17.56
N SER A 144 0.65 4.18 -17.00
CA SER A 144 -0.38 4.00 -15.96
C SER A 144 -1.59 3.20 -16.48
N VAL A 145 -1.97 3.41 -17.73
CA VAL A 145 -3.07 2.66 -18.37
C VAL A 145 -2.67 1.20 -18.57
N ASP A 146 -1.45 0.95 -19.02
CA ASP A 146 -0.98 -0.41 -19.31
C ASP A 146 -0.81 -1.23 -18.02
N VAL A 147 -0.28 -0.63 -16.94
CA VAL A 147 -0.20 -1.29 -15.62
C VAL A 147 -1.59 -1.62 -15.07
N LEU A 148 -2.55 -0.70 -15.19
CA LEU A 148 -3.93 -0.96 -14.74
C LEU A 148 -4.60 -2.08 -15.56
N ARG A 149 -4.34 -2.15 -16.88
CA ARG A 149 -4.84 -3.24 -17.72
C ARG A 149 -4.31 -4.59 -17.24
N GLU A 150 -2.99 -4.70 -17.04
CA GLU A 150 -2.36 -5.93 -16.58
C GLU A 150 -2.86 -6.35 -15.19
N LEU A 151 -3.04 -5.38 -14.28
CA LEU A 151 -3.62 -5.64 -12.96
C LEU A 151 -5.03 -6.20 -13.05
N ASN A 152 -5.89 -5.63 -13.91
CA ASN A 152 -7.26 -6.12 -14.10
C ASN A 152 -7.27 -7.54 -14.70
N GLU A 153 -6.44 -7.81 -15.71
CA GLU A 153 -6.32 -9.15 -16.30
C GLU A 153 -5.87 -10.19 -15.27
N ARG A 154 -4.94 -9.84 -14.37
CA ARG A 154 -4.51 -10.72 -13.27
C ARG A 154 -5.62 -10.98 -12.24
N ILE A 155 -6.46 -9.98 -11.96
CA ILE A 155 -7.59 -10.11 -11.04
C ILE A 155 -8.67 -10.98 -11.66
N GLU A 156 -9.05 -10.72 -12.91
CA GLU A 156 -10.05 -11.48 -13.66
C GLU A 156 -9.60 -12.92 -13.93
N GLY A 157 -8.33 -13.11 -14.30
CA GLY A 157 -7.72 -14.42 -14.49
C GLY A 157 -7.64 -15.27 -13.21
N ARG A 158 -7.62 -14.64 -12.02
CA ARG A 158 -7.76 -15.33 -10.73
C ARG A 158 -9.21 -15.57 -10.33
N ALA A 159 -10.14 -14.73 -10.77
CA ALA A 159 -11.57 -14.93 -10.58
C ALA A 159 -12.13 -16.06 -11.46
N ALA A 160 -11.41 -16.41 -12.54
CA ALA A 160 -11.69 -17.59 -13.35
C ALA A 160 -11.35 -18.90 -12.60
N THR A 161 -12.33 -19.41 -11.85
CA THR A 161 -12.62 -20.85 -11.73
C THR A 161 -11.49 -21.79 -11.30
N ALA A 162 -10.80 -21.50 -10.20
CA ALA A 162 -10.27 -22.59 -9.37
C ALA A 162 -11.32 -22.93 -8.32
N LEU A 163 -12.03 -24.05 -8.50
CA LEU A 163 -12.83 -24.62 -7.41
C LEU A 163 -11.88 -24.83 -6.22
N LEU A 164 -12.24 -24.28 -5.05
CA LEU A 164 -11.54 -24.58 -3.80
C LEU A 164 -11.70 -26.09 -3.55
N ASP A 165 -10.69 -26.87 -3.91
CA ASP A 165 -10.68 -28.31 -3.69
C ASP A 165 -9.88 -28.68 -2.43
N ALA A 166 -10.03 -29.92 -1.98
CA ALA A 166 -9.38 -30.39 -0.76
C ALA A 166 -7.84 -30.36 -0.88
N ASN A 167 -7.29 -30.56 -2.08
CA ASN A 167 -5.85 -30.58 -2.31
C ASN A 167 -5.24 -29.18 -2.18
N LEU A 168 -5.95 -28.14 -2.63
CA LEU A 168 -5.53 -26.75 -2.48
C LEU A 168 -5.53 -26.33 -1.00
N LEU A 169 -6.54 -26.73 -0.24
CA LEU A 169 -6.60 -26.49 1.21
C LEU A 169 -5.47 -27.21 1.94
N GLU A 170 -5.22 -28.48 1.60
CA GLU A 170 -4.10 -29.25 2.17
C GLU A 170 -2.74 -28.60 1.83
N GLY A 171 -2.55 -28.14 0.60
CA GLY A 171 -1.36 -27.41 0.18
C GLY A 171 -1.14 -26.12 1.00
N GLY A 172 -2.23 -25.38 1.26
CA GLY A 172 -2.23 -24.21 2.14
C GLY A 172 -1.83 -24.56 3.58
N PHE A 173 -2.41 -25.62 4.16
CA PHE A 173 -2.02 -26.12 5.48
C PHE A 173 -0.54 -26.49 5.53
N LEU A 174 -0.04 -27.26 4.57
CA LEU A 174 1.36 -27.68 4.52
C LEU A 174 2.32 -26.48 4.38
N TYR A 175 1.91 -25.42 3.70
CA TYR A 175 2.68 -24.17 3.64
C TYR A 175 2.79 -23.50 5.01
N PHE A 176 1.67 -23.33 5.73
CA PHE A 176 1.69 -22.72 7.06
C PHE A 176 2.41 -23.58 8.07
N ARG A 177 2.27 -24.92 8.00
CA ARG A 177 3.05 -25.84 8.82
C ARG A 177 4.55 -25.67 8.65
N ARG A 178 5.03 -25.45 7.42
CA ARG A 178 6.45 -25.23 7.14
C ARG A 178 6.97 -23.87 7.61
N THR A 179 6.09 -22.87 7.67
CA THR A 179 6.49 -21.49 8.01
C THR A 179 6.19 -21.12 9.46
N PHE A 180 5.46 -21.96 10.21
CA PHE A 180 5.18 -21.74 11.62
C PHE A 180 6.45 -21.83 12.46
N ASP A 181 6.64 -20.81 13.30
CA ASP A 181 7.73 -20.79 14.27
C ASP A 181 7.23 -21.38 15.59
N THR A 182 7.68 -22.59 15.90
CA THR A 182 7.29 -23.32 17.11
C THR A 182 7.90 -22.75 18.39
N GLN A 183 8.92 -21.91 18.31
CA GLN A 183 9.60 -21.31 19.46
C GLN A 183 8.94 -19.99 19.88
N TYR A 184 8.62 -19.13 18.92
CA TYR A 184 8.11 -17.78 19.17
C TYR A 184 6.69 -17.53 18.64
N GLY A 185 6.06 -18.53 18.03
CA GLY A 185 4.73 -18.41 17.43
C GLY A 185 4.70 -17.57 16.16
N GLY A 186 3.57 -17.60 15.45
CA GLY A 186 3.39 -16.90 14.18
C GLY A 186 4.10 -17.55 13.00
N PHE A 187 4.07 -16.89 11.84
CA PHE A 187 4.50 -17.46 10.57
C PHE A 187 5.59 -16.62 9.91
N GLY A 188 6.65 -17.28 9.44
CA GLY A 188 7.78 -16.66 8.75
C GLY A 188 8.84 -16.06 9.68
N GLY A 189 9.74 -15.26 9.10
CA GLY A 189 10.79 -14.56 9.83
C GLY A 189 10.32 -13.27 10.53
N ALA A 190 11.20 -12.68 11.35
CA ALA A 190 10.93 -11.39 11.98
C ALA A 190 11.01 -10.21 10.99
N PRO A 191 10.24 -9.12 11.20
CA PRO A 191 9.20 -8.97 12.23
C PRO A 191 7.89 -9.70 11.85
N LYS A 192 7.26 -10.35 12.84
CA LYS A 192 5.98 -11.06 12.64
C LYS A 192 4.80 -10.16 13.00
N PHE A 193 3.76 -10.19 12.17
CA PHE A 193 2.50 -9.49 12.42
C PHE A 193 1.36 -10.49 12.63
N PRO A 194 0.33 -10.15 13.44
CA PRO A 194 -0.87 -10.96 13.53
C PRO A 194 -1.50 -11.16 12.15
N GLN A 195 -1.79 -12.41 11.78
CA GLN A 195 -2.43 -12.76 10.50
C GLN A 195 -3.78 -13.46 10.76
N PRO A 196 -4.86 -12.72 11.13
CA PRO A 196 -6.14 -13.33 11.47
C PRO A 196 -6.73 -14.23 10.38
N ALA A 197 -6.48 -13.92 9.11
CA ALA A 197 -6.91 -14.75 7.99
C ALA A 197 -6.26 -16.14 8.00
N VAL A 198 -4.98 -16.23 8.38
CA VAL A 198 -4.26 -17.50 8.52
C VAL A 198 -4.79 -18.28 9.71
N LEU A 199 -4.97 -17.62 10.86
CA LEU A 199 -5.53 -18.26 12.06
C LEU A 199 -6.95 -18.80 11.79
N ASN A 200 -7.80 -18.02 11.14
CA ASN A 200 -9.15 -18.46 10.75
C ASN A 200 -9.11 -19.63 9.75
N PHE A 201 -8.17 -19.63 8.81
CA PHE A 201 -7.97 -20.74 7.90
C PHE A 201 -7.59 -22.02 8.66
N LEU A 202 -6.63 -21.96 9.58
CA LEU A 202 -6.17 -23.10 10.37
C LEU A 202 -7.25 -23.65 11.30
N LEU A 203 -8.04 -22.78 11.94
CA LEU A 203 -9.21 -23.19 12.73
C LEU A 203 -10.25 -23.92 11.88
N ARG A 204 -10.51 -23.43 10.66
CA ARG A 204 -11.44 -24.10 9.72
C ARG A 204 -10.87 -25.43 9.22
N GLU A 205 -9.56 -25.51 9.01
CA GLU A 205 -8.90 -26.75 8.61
C GLU A 205 -8.98 -27.81 9.71
N HIS A 206 -8.77 -27.42 10.97
CA HIS A 206 -9.00 -28.28 12.13
C HIS A 206 -10.45 -28.76 12.19
N ALA A 207 -11.42 -27.85 12.06
CA ALA A 207 -12.85 -28.19 12.08
C ALA A 207 -13.25 -29.15 10.95
N ARG A 208 -12.62 -29.02 9.77
CA ARG A 208 -12.89 -29.84 8.58
C ARG A 208 -12.26 -31.24 8.65
N THR A 209 -11.06 -31.36 9.20
CA THR A 209 -10.23 -32.57 9.10
C THR A 209 -9.95 -33.27 10.43
N GLY A 210 -10.17 -32.58 11.55
CA GLY A 210 -9.75 -33.01 12.89
C GLY A 210 -8.23 -32.89 13.14
N ASN A 211 -7.46 -32.33 12.21
CA ASN A 211 -6.00 -32.22 12.34
C ASN A 211 -5.63 -31.28 13.51
N ARG A 212 -5.02 -31.84 14.56
CA ARG A 212 -4.63 -31.06 15.76
C ARG A 212 -3.44 -30.14 15.52
N GLU A 213 -2.54 -30.47 14.59
CA GLU A 213 -1.42 -29.57 14.25
C GLU A 213 -1.93 -28.20 13.75
N ALA A 214 -3.07 -28.17 13.05
CA ALA A 214 -3.68 -26.91 12.63
C ALA A 214 -4.16 -26.07 13.82
N LEU A 215 -4.67 -26.72 14.89
CA LEU A 215 -5.10 -26.04 16.11
C LEU A 215 -3.92 -25.56 16.94
N ASP A 216 -2.83 -26.33 17.00
CA ASP A 216 -1.63 -26.00 17.78
C ASP A 216 -0.88 -24.77 17.22
N MET A 217 -1.17 -24.37 15.97
CA MET A 217 -0.59 -23.21 15.30
C MET A 217 -1.42 -21.91 15.46
N VAL A 218 -2.46 -21.90 16.31
CA VAL A 218 -3.37 -20.76 16.51
C VAL A 218 -3.17 -20.07 17.86
#